data_AF-A0A1Z4M2C7-F1
#
_entry.id   AF-A0A1Z4M2C7-F1
#
_cell.length_a   1.000
_cell.length_b   1.000
_cell.length_c   1.000
_cell.angle_alpha   90.00
_cell.angle_beta   90.00
_cell.angle_gamma   90.00
#
_symmetry.space_group_name_H-M   'P 1'
#
loop_
_entity.id
_entity.type
_entity.pdbx_description
1 polymer ?
#
loop_
_entity_poly.entity_id
_entity_poly.type
_entity_poly.pdbx_seq_one_letter_code
_entity_poly.pdbx_strand_id
1 'polypeptide(L)'
;MSQSQINEIIELSALLGKLIRELRNSLGLTQEKFAAKLGVTCLTINRWENGRSKPSPLAMEKVEGMLTEMGQQGQYLMKKYVSNS
;
A
#
# COMPACT_ATOMS: atom_id res chain seq x y z
N MET A 1 25.75 3.89 5.36
CA MET A 1 24.35 4.37 5.51
C MET A 1 23.67 3.38 6.43
N SER A 2 23.29 3.79 7.65
CA SER A 2 22.98 2.85 8.73
C SER A 2 21.59 2.22 8.58
N GLN A 3 21.47 0.97 9.02
CA GLN A 3 20.20 0.26 9.18
C GLN A 3 19.18 1.02 10.07
N SER A 4 19.62 2.07 10.79
CA SER A 4 18.75 2.86 11.66
C SER A 4 17.87 3.86 10.90
N GLN A 5 18.22 4.28 9.67
CA GLN A 5 17.31 5.11 8.85
C GLN A 5 16.14 4.29 8.28
N ILE A 6 16.29 2.97 8.15
CA ILE A 6 15.21 2.06 7.72
C ILE A 6 14.19 1.86 8.85
N ASN A 7 14.61 2.01 10.12
CA ASN A 7 13.75 1.80 11.29
C ASN A 7 12.86 3.01 11.66
N GLU A 8 13.08 4.19 11.09
CA GLU A 8 12.17 5.35 11.25
C GLU A 8 10.91 5.25 10.35
N ILE A 9 10.86 4.31 9.41
CA ILE A 9 9.81 4.21 8.37
C ILE A 9 8.47 3.59 8.88
N ILE A 10 8.35 3.19 10.17
CA ILE A 10 7.28 2.29 10.61
C ILE A 10 6.32 2.86 11.68
N GLU A 11 6.15 4.18 11.81
CA GLU A 11 5.05 4.78 12.63
C GLU A 11 3.74 5.15 11.88
N LEU A 12 3.58 4.85 10.57
CA LEU A 12 2.38 5.27 9.81
C LEU A 12 1.54 4.12 9.22
N SER A 13 1.04 3.19 10.05
CA SER A 13 0.11 2.14 9.58
C SER A 13 -1.17 2.72 8.96
N ALA A 14 -1.61 3.89 9.44
CA ALA A 14 -2.83 4.54 8.97
C ALA A 14 -2.70 5.17 7.58
N LEU A 15 -1.57 5.82 7.25
CA LEU A 15 -1.38 6.40 5.91
C LEU A 15 -1.17 5.32 4.87
N LEU A 16 -0.44 4.25 5.21
CA LEU A 16 -0.27 3.11 4.32
C LEU A 16 -1.60 2.41 4.01
N GLY A 17 -2.45 2.21 5.02
CA GLY A 17 -3.79 1.66 4.81
C GLY A 17 -4.66 2.53 3.88
N LYS A 18 -4.57 3.86 4.01
CA LYS A 18 -5.25 4.81 3.12
C LYS A 18 -4.73 4.74 1.68
N LEU A 19 -3.41 4.68 1.49
CA LEU A 19 -2.79 4.51 0.18
C LEU A 19 -3.30 3.23 -0.52
N ILE A 20 -3.28 2.10 0.19
CA ILE A 20 -3.72 0.81 -0.35
C ILE A 20 -5.21 0.87 -0.75
N ARG A 21 -6.05 1.51 0.08
CA ARG A 21 -7.47 1.69 -0.21
C ARG A 21 -7.70 2.58 -1.44
N GLU A 22 -6.98 3.69 -1.56
CA GLU A 22 -7.11 4.59 -2.71
C GLU A 22 -6.58 3.96 -4.00
N LEU A 23 -5.48 3.21 -3.94
CA LEU A 23 -5.00 2.39 -5.06
C LEU A 23 -6.08 1.41 -5.51
N ARG A 24 -6.62 0.62 -4.58
CA ARG A 24 -7.67 -0.36 -4.90
C ARG A 24 -8.90 0.30 -5.55
N ASN A 25 -9.37 1.42 -4.98
CA ASN A 25 -10.51 2.15 -5.49
C ASN A 25 -10.24 2.74 -6.88
N SER A 26 -9.03 3.24 -7.11
CA SER A 26 -8.59 3.77 -8.42
C SER A 26 -8.62 2.71 -9.52
N LEU A 27 -8.39 1.44 -9.16
CA LEU A 27 -8.47 0.29 -10.06
C LEU A 27 -9.91 -0.25 -10.22
N GLY A 28 -10.90 0.31 -9.50
CA GLY A 28 -12.29 -0.16 -9.53
C GLY A 28 -12.49 -1.56 -8.92
N LEU A 29 -11.63 -1.97 -7.98
CA LEU A 29 -11.62 -3.33 -7.44
C LEU A 29 -12.28 -3.43 -6.06
N THR A 30 -12.98 -4.55 -5.83
CA THR A 30 -13.38 -4.96 -4.46
C THR A 30 -12.17 -5.45 -3.69
N GLN A 31 -12.28 -5.55 -2.35
CA GLN A 31 -11.20 -6.09 -1.52
C GLN A 31 -10.83 -7.51 -1.93
N GLU A 32 -11.80 -8.35 -2.32
CA GLU A 32 -11.59 -9.73 -2.79
C GLU A 32 -10.79 -9.76 -4.10
N LYS A 33 -11.19 -8.95 -5.10
CA LYS A 33 -10.49 -8.91 -6.39
C LYS A 33 -9.07 -8.38 -6.25
N PHE A 34 -8.88 -7.40 -5.38
CA PHE A 34 -7.56 -6.85 -5.08
C PHE A 34 -6.68 -7.86 -4.33
N ALA A 35 -7.25 -8.56 -3.35
CA ALA A 35 -6.58 -9.64 -2.63
C ALA A 35 -6.11 -10.76 -3.57
N ALA A 36 -6.97 -11.17 -4.51
CA ALA A 36 -6.64 -12.18 -5.52
C ALA A 36 -5.46 -11.74 -6.40
N LYS A 37 -5.41 -10.48 -6.84
CA LYS A 37 -4.26 -9.93 -7.60
C LYS A 37 -2.96 -9.94 -6.80
N LEU A 38 -3.03 -9.67 -5.50
CA LEU A 38 -1.85 -9.63 -4.62
C LEU A 38 -1.45 -11.02 -4.10
N GLY A 39 -2.30 -12.03 -4.24
CA GLY A 39 -2.08 -13.39 -3.71
C GLY A 39 -2.25 -13.46 -2.20
N VAL A 40 -3.15 -12.66 -1.63
CA VAL A 40 -3.48 -12.65 -0.19
C VAL A 40 -4.99 -12.82 0.01
N THR A 41 -5.43 -12.89 1.26
CA THR A 41 -6.87 -13.00 1.58
C THR A 41 -7.55 -11.63 1.63
N CYS A 42 -8.88 -11.60 1.44
CA CYS A 42 -9.67 -10.37 1.64
C CYS A 42 -9.51 -9.82 3.07
N LEU A 43 -9.47 -10.70 4.08
CA LEU A 43 -9.21 -10.31 5.46
C LEU A 43 -7.85 -9.61 5.63
N THR A 44 -6.83 -10.04 4.90
CA THR A 44 -5.51 -9.39 4.89
C THR A 44 -5.61 -7.96 4.36
N ILE A 45 -6.29 -7.75 3.23
CA ILE A 45 -6.54 -6.40 2.70
C ILE A 45 -7.34 -5.54 3.68
N ASN A 46 -8.39 -6.10 4.29
CA ASN A 46 -9.18 -5.39 5.28
C ASN A 46 -8.32 -4.92 6.47
N ARG A 47 -7.42 -5.76 6.98
CA ARG A 47 -6.51 -5.40 8.07
C ARG A 47 -5.52 -4.31 7.66
N TRP A 48 -4.97 -4.37 6.44
CA TRP A 48 -4.07 -3.32 5.93
C TRP A 48 -4.78 -1.98 5.78
N GLU A 49 -5.93 -1.95 5.12
CA GLU A 49 -6.68 -0.72 4.88
C GLU A 49 -7.18 -0.04 6.17
N ASN A 50 -7.36 -0.81 7.24
CA ASN A 50 -7.74 -0.30 8.56
C ASN A 50 -6.53 -0.13 9.51
N GLY A 51 -5.29 -0.21 9.00
CA GLY A 51 -4.07 0.01 9.78
C GLY A 51 -3.81 -1.02 10.88
N ARG A 52 -4.50 -2.17 10.85
CA ARG A 52 -4.41 -3.26 11.84
C ARG A 52 -3.19 -4.16 11.64
N SER A 53 -2.62 -4.15 10.44
CA SER A 53 -1.36 -4.84 10.12
C SER A 53 -0.73 -4.17 8.90
N LYS A 54 0.55 -4.49 8.60
CA LYS A 54 1.24 -3.98 7.42
C LYS A 54 1.42 -5.09 6.37
N PRO A 55 1.51 -4.75 5.08
CA PRO A 55 1.95 -5.69 4.06
C PRO A 55 3.34 -6.26 4.39
N SER A 56 3.59 -7.51 3.99
CA SER A 56 4.96 -8.04 3.96
C SER A 56 5.76 -7.32 2.87
N PRO A 57 7.10 -7.36 2.89
CA PRO A 57 7.92 -6.77 1.84
C PRO A 57 7.52 -7.20 0.43
N LEU A 58 7.28 -8.50 0.23
CA LEU A 58 6.83 -9.04 -1.07
C LEU A 58 5.44 -8.52 -1.48
N ALA A 59 4.52 -8.35 -0.54
CA ALA A 59 3.22 -7.77 -0.85
C ALA A 59 3.33 -6.28 -1.18
N MET A 60 4.24 -5.57 -0.50
CA MET A 60 4.52 -4.16 -0.75
C MET A 60 5.14 -3.95 -2.13
N GLU A 61 6.09 -4.81 -2.54
CA GLU A 61 6.68 -4.79 -3.90
C GLU A 61 5.60 -4.87 -4.99
N LYS A 62 4.60 -5.75 -4.81
CA LYS A 62 3.46 -5.84 -5.75
C LYS A 62 2.60 -4.57 -5.76
N VAL A 63 2.39 -3.96 -4.61
CA VAL A 63 1.65 -2.68 -4.48
C VAL A 63 2.41 -1.56 -5.20
N GLU A 64 3.72 -1.49 -5.03
CA GLU A 64 4.60 -0.53 -5.71
C GLU A 64 4.62 -0.74 -7.23
N GLY A 65 4.64 -2.00 -7.68
CA GLY A 65 4.49 -2.36 -9.09
C GLY A 65 3.18 -1.83 -9.68
N MET A 66 2.05 -2.06 -9.02
CA MET A 66 0.74 -1.54 -9.46
C MET A 66 0.71 -0.01 -9.50
N LEU A 67 1.31 0.68 -8.52
CA LEU A 67 1.43 2.14 -8.53
C LEU A 67 2.27 2.63 -9.71
N THR A 68 3.35 1.93 -10.02
CA THR A 68 4.22 2.27 -11.16
C THR A 68 3.47 2.12 -12.48
N GLU A 69 2.70 1.04 -12.65
CA GLU A 69 1.88 0.78 -13.85
C GLU A 69 0.80 1.85 -14.09
N MET A 70 0.32 2.52 -13.03
CA MET A 70 -0.67 3.61 -13.13
C MET A 70 -0.08 4.95 -13.63
N GLY A 71 1.23 5.04 -13.84
CA GLY A 71 1.89 6.25 -14.33
C GLY A 71 1.65 7.47 -13.44
N GLN A 72 1.17 8.58 -14.02
CA GLN A 72 0.98 9.85 -13.29
C GLN A 72 0.05 9.71 -12.08
N GLN A 73 -1.00 8.89 -12.17
CA GLN A 73 -1.92 8.70 -11.06
C GLN A 73 -1.26 7.97 -9.88
N GLY A 74 -0.41 6.98 -10.16
CA GLY A 74 0.35 6.29 -9.13
C GLY A 74 1.40 7.19 -8.46
N GLN A 75 2.08 8.02 -9.25
CA GLN A 75 3.01 9.04 -8.72
C GLN A 75 2.31 10.04 -7.80
N TYR A 76 1.09 10.47 -8.17
CA TYR A 76 0.27 11.33 -7.32
C TYR A 76 -0.07 10.67 -5.99
N LEU A 77 -0.52 9.41 -6.00
CA LEU A 77 -0.85 8.67 -4.78
C LEU A 77 0.37 8.50 -3.87
N MET A 78 1.54 8.17 -4.45
CA MET A 78 2.80 8.10 -3.70
C MET A 78 3.13 9.43 -3.03
N LYS A 79 3.09 10.54 -3.77
CA LYS A 79 3.36 11.87 -3.20
C LYS A 79 2.39 12.23 -2.08
N LYS A 80 1.10 11.91 -2.24
CA LYS A 80 0.03 12.23 -1.29
C LYS A 80 0.22 11.51 0.05
N TYR A 81 0.66 10.26 0.06
CA TYR A 81 0.70 9.42 1.26
C TYR A 81 2.09 9.11 1.81
N VAL A 82 3.14 9.24 0.99
CA VAL A 82 4.53 8.91 1.36
C VAL A 82 5.40 10.15 1.50
N SER A 83 5.12 11.23 0.73
CA SER A 83 5.96 12.44 0.70
C SER A 83 5.46 13.61 1.56
N ASN A 84 4.37 13.43 2.32
CA ASN A 84 3.87 14.44 3.29
C ASN A 84 4.37 14.14 4.72
N SER A 85 5.60 13.63 4.87
CA SER A 85 6.23 13.29 6.15
C SER A 85 7.65 13.82 6.19
#